data_AF-A0A1D6EWC9-F1
#
_entry.id   AF-A0A1D6EWC9-F1
#
_cell.length_a   1.000
_cell.length_b   1.000
_cell.length_c   1.000
_cell.angle_alpha   90.00
_cell.angle_beta   90.00
_cell.angle_gamma   90.00
#
_symmetry.space_group_name_H-M   'P 1'
#
loop_
_entity.id
_entity.type
_entity.pdbx_description
1 polymer ?
#
loop_
_entity_poly.entity_id
_entity_poly.type
_entity_poly.pdbx_seq_one_letter_code
_entity_poly.pdbx_strand_id
1 'polypeptide(L)'
;MNWDLSQWCPLIDDRCFLSWLVKVPSEQEQLRARQISAQQINKVEELWKTNPDASLEDLEKPGVDDEPQPVVLKYEDAYQYQNVFAPLIKLEADYDKMMKESQSKDNVTVRWDIGLNKKRVAYFVFPKEDNELRLVPGDELRLRYPGDSSHPTWQSVGHVIKLTAQEEVALELRASQGVPTELNVGFSVDFVWKSTSFDRMQGAMKTFAVDETSVSGYIYHHLLGHEVEHQIIRNTLPRRFGAPGLPELNASQVLAVKSVLQKPVSLIQGPPGTGKTVTSAAIVYHMAKQGQGQVLVCAPSNVAVDQLAEKISSTGLKVVRLCAKSREAVSSPVEHLTLHYQVRHLDTSEKSELHKLQQLKDEQGELSSSDEKKYKALKRATEREILQSADVICCTCVGAGDPRLSNFRFRQVLIDESTQATEPECLIPLVLGVKQVVLVGDHCQLGPVIMCKKAARAGLAQSLFERLVILGVKPFRLQVQYRMHPCLSEFPSNCFYEGTLQNGVTVNERQSSGIDFPWPVPNRPMFFYVQMGQEEISASGTSYLNRTEAANVEKIVTTFLRSGVVPSQIGVITPYEGQRAYIVNYMARNGSLRQQLYKEIEVNHKT
;
A
#
# COMPACT_ATOMS: atom_id res chain seq x y z
N MET A 1 5.17 40.48 -23.05
CA MET A 1 4.37 39.67 -23.98
C MET A 1 3.13 39.20 -23.24
N ASN A 2 1.94 39.61 -23.67
CA ASN A 2 0.69 39.06 -23.17
C ASN A 2 0.47 37.73 -23.90
N TRP A 3 0.97 36.64 -23.33
CA TRP A 3 0.70 35.30 -23.85
C TRP A 3 -0.77 34.96 -23.55
N ASP A 4 -1.53 34.64 -24.60
CA ASP A 4 -2.90 34.15 -24.45
C ASP A 4 -2.87 32.67 -24.09
N LEU A 5 -2.99 32.39 -22.78
CA LEU A 5 -2.99 31.03 -22.25
C LEU A 5 -4.20 30.20 -22.74
N SER A 6 -5.24 30.82 -23.31
CA SER A 6 -6.37 30.09 -23.88
C SER A 6 -6.03 29.39 -25.20
N GLN A 7 -4.92 29.77 -25.84
CA GLN A 7 -4.43 29.18 -27.10
C GLN A 7 -3.32 28.14 -26.88
N TRP A 8 -3.11 27.68 -25.65
CA TRP A 8 -2.13 26.64 -25.36
C TRP A 8 -2.56 25.31 -26.00
N CYS A 9 -1.64 24.66 -26.72
CA CYS A 9 -1.82 23.31 -27.29
C CYS A 9 -0.65 22.41 -26.88
N PRO A 10 -0.88 21.11 -26.60
CA PRO A 10 0.19 20.17 -26.33
C PRO A 10 1.01 19.91 -27.61
N LEU A 11 2.31 19.63 -27.47
CA LEU A 11 3.15 19.25 -28.62
C LEU A 11 2.89 17.81 -29.10
N ILE A 12 2.32 16.98 -28.23
CA ILE A 12 1.88 15.61 -28.49
C ILE A 12 0.35 15.61 -28.51
N ASP A 13 -0.23 15.19 -29.62
CA ASP A 13 -1.68 15.06 -29.82
C ASP A 13 -1.96 13.71 -30.49
N ASP A 14 -3.03 13.03 -30.08
CA ASP A 14 -3.37 11.67 -30.54
C ASP A 14 -2.17 10.69 -30.55
N ARG A 15 -1.35 10.73 -29.49
CA ARG A 15 -0.16 9.86 -29.27
C ARG A 15 0.94 10.03 -30.34
N CYS A 16 0.97 11.15 -31.04
CA CYS A 16 2.03 11.50 -31.98
C CYS A 16 2.40 12.99 -31.85
N PHE A 17 3.53 13.41 -32.42
CA PHE A 17 3.89 14.83 -32.46
C PHE A 17 3.01 15.58 -33.46
N LEU A 18 2.74 16.86 -33.18
CA LEU A 18 2.04 17.72 -34.13
C LEU A 18 2.76 17.77 -35.48
N SER A 19 1.99 17.69 -36.57
CA SER A 19 2.50 17.52 -37.94
C SER A 19 3.40 18.65 -38.44
N TRP A 20 3.22 19.87 -37.90
CA TRP A 20 4.07 21.02 -38.20
C TRP A 20 5.42 20.95 -37.48
N LEU A 21 5.52 20.18 -36.38
CA LEU A 21 6.75 19.94 -35.63
C LEU A 21 7.49 18.72 -36.19
N VAL A 22 6.80 17.59 -36.36
CA VAL A 22 7.32 16.35 -36.96
C VAL A 22 6.35 15.90 -38.04
N LYS A 23 6.82 15.87 -39.29
CA LYS A 23 5.98 15.45 -40.42
C LYS A 23 5.62 13.97 -40.30
N VAL A 24 4.36 13.66 -40.54
CA VAL A 24 3.90 12.27 -40.69
C VAL A 24 4.39 11.74 -42.05
N PRO A 25 5.07 10.57 -42.11
CA PRO A 25 5.50 9.98 -43.37
C PRO A 25 4.32 9.69 -44.29
N SER A 26 4.53 9.81 -45.59
CA SER A 26 3.53 9.48 -46.61
C SER A 26 3.18 7.99 -46.61
N GLU A 27 2.00 7.63 -47.15
CA GLU A 27 1.59 6.22 -47.25
C GLU A 27 2.62 5.35 -48.00
N GLN A 28 3.26 5.89 -49.05
CA GLN A 28 4.29 5.17 -49.79
C GLN A 28 5.53 4.87 -48.93
N GLU A 29 5.94 5.80 -48.06
CA GLU A 29 7.05 5.61 -47.13
C GLU A 29 6.68 4.60 -46.03
N GLN A 30 5.45 4.65 -45.51
CA GLN A 30 4.96 3.69 -44.52
C GLN A 30 4.86 2.27 -45.08
N LEU A 31 4.41 2.12 -46.34
CA LEU A 31 4.35 0.82 -47.03
C LEU A 31 5.74 0.24 -47.31
N ARG A 32 6.75 1.11 -47.52
CA ARG A 32 8.14 0.69 -47.72
C ARG A 32 8.84 0.31 -46.42
N ALA A 33 8.35 0.79 -45.27
CA ALA A 33 8.93 0.49 -43.96
C ALA A 33 8.71 -0.98 -43.56
N ARG A 34 9.57 -1.49 -42.66
CA ARG A 34 9.39 -2.81 -42.06
C ARG A 34 8.07 -2.81 -41.29
N GLN A 35 7.17 -3.73 -41.67
CA GLN A 35 5.91 -3.91 -40.97
C GLN A 35 6.18 -4.56 -39.62
N ILE A 36 6.10 -3.77 -38.55
CA ILE A 36 6.32 -4.21 -37.17
C ILE A 36 4.99 -4.12 -36.42
N SER A 37 4.57 -5.24 -35.83
CA SER A 37 3.35 -5.26 -35.02
C SER A 37 3.57 -4.66 -33.64
N ALA A 38 2.52 -4.18 -32.99
CA ALA A 38 2.57 -3.70 -31.60
C ALA A 38 3.12 -4.76 -30.63
N GLN A 39 2.84 -6.05 -30.87
CA GLN A 39 3.38 -7.16 -30.07
C GLN A 39 4.91 -7.29 -30.23
N GLN A 40 5.41 -7.17 -31.46
CA GLN A 40 6.86 -7.19 -31.72
C GLN A 40 7.56 -5.98 -31.11
N ILE A 41 6.98 -4.78 -31.21
CA ILE A 41 7.50 -3.57 -30.53
C ILE A 41 7.66 -3.83 -29.03
N ASN A 42 6.61 -4.34 -28.37
CA ASN A 42 6.64 -4.63 -26.93
C ASN A 42 7.75 -5.61 -26.55
N LYS A 43 7.94 -6.68 -27.35
CA LYS A 43 8.98 -7.68 -27.08
C LYS A 43 10.39 -7.11 -27.27
N VAL A 44 10.62 -6.32 -28.32
CA VAL A 44 11.93 -5.68 -28.56
C VAL A 44 12.25 -4.65 -27.47
N GLU A 45 11.31 -3.79 -27.11
CA GLU A 45 11.46 -2.84 -26.00
C GLU A 45 11.79 -3.54 -24.68
N GLU A 46 11.18 -4.70 -24.43
CA GLU A 46 11.50 -5.48 -23.24
C GLU A 46 12.91 -6.06 -23.29
N LEU A 47 13.36 -6.50 -24.47
CA LEU A 47 14.70 -7.05 -24.65
C LEU A 47 15.79 -5.97 -24.55
N TRP A 48 15.53 -4.77 -25.08
CA TRP A 48 16.41 -3.61 -25.01
C TRP A 48 16.73 -3.16 -23.58
N LYS A 49 15.85 -3.44 -22.61
CA LYS A 49 16.13 -3.17 -21.19
C LYS A 49 17.37 -3.90 -20.66
N THR A 50 17.70 -5.06 -21.25
CA THR A 50 18.87 -5.87 -20.85
C THR A 50 19.93 -5.95 -21.93
N ASN A 51 19.55 -5.77 -23.20
CA ASN A 51 20.44 -5.82 -24.35
C ASN A 51 20.06 -4.73 -25.36
N PRO A 52 20.61 -3.50 -25.23
CA PRO A 52 20.24 -2.36 -26.06
C PRO A 52 20.48 -2.54 -27.56
N ASP A 53 21.42 -3.42 -27.94
CA ASP A 53 21.80 -3.68 -29.34
C ASP A 53 20.92 -4.75 -30.00
N ALA A 54 19.89 -5.22 -29.30
CA ALA A 54 19.04 -6.27 -29.82
C ALA A 54 18.19 -5.84 -31.02
N SER A 55 17.82 -6.82 -31.81
CA SER A 55 17.05 -6.68 -33.02
C SER A 55 15.77 -7.53 -32.96
N LEU A 56 14.88 -7.35 -33.93
CA LEU A 56 13.70 -8.19 -34.08
C LEU A 56 14.03 -9.68 -34.31
N GLU A 57 15.22 -9.99 -34.84
CA GLU A 57 15.67 -11.37 -35.09
C GLU A 57 16.03 -12.07 -33.77
N ASP A 58 16.41 -11.31 -32.73
CA ASP A 58 16.70 -11.85 -31.40
C ASP A 58 15.44 -12.35 -30.68
N LEU A 59 14.25 -11.95 -31.12
CA LEU A 59 12.98 -12.46 -30.60
C LEU A 59 12.74 -13.93 -30.93
N GLU A 60 13.41 -14.46 -31.96
CA GLU A 60 13.26 -15.85 -32.40
C GLU A 60 14.23 -16.81 -31.67
N LYS A 61 15.11 -16.28 -30.80
CA LYS A 61 16.06 -17.10 -30.03
C LYS A 61 15.33 -17.89 -28.92
N PRO A 62 15.62 -19.20 -28.76
CA PRO A 62 15.02 -20.01 -27.71
C PRO A 62 15.35 -19.45 -26.31
N GLY A 63 14.35 -19.40 -25.42
CA GLY A 63 14.45 -18.86 -24.05
C GLY A 63 14.01 -17.40 -23.87
N VAL A 64 13.71 -16.67 -24.95
CA VAL A 64 13.18 -15.30 -24.90
C VAL A 64 11.66 -15.26 -24.60
N ASP A 65 10.97 -16.40 -24.76
CA ASP A 65 9.49 -16.51 -24.68
C ASP A 65 9.01 -17.62 -23.73
N ASP A 66 9.80 -17.99 -22.71
CA ASP A 66 9.33 -18.91 -21.67
C ASP A 66 8.27 -18.19 -20.80
N GLU A 67 7.02 -18.25 -21.23
CA GLU A 67 5.87 -17.80 -20.42
C GLU A 67 5.84 -18.62 -19.12
N PRO A 68 5.74 -17.97 -17.94
CA PRO A 68 5.78 -18.67 -16.68
C PRO A 68 4.55 -19.57 -16.52
N GLN A 69 4.72 -20.67 -15.77
CA GLN A 69 3.62 -21.57 -15.47
C GLN A 69 2.47 -20.81 -14.79
N PRO A 70 1.22 -20.93 -15.29
CA PRO A 70 0.10 -20.22 -14.71
C PRO A 70 -0.29 -20.79 -13.33
N VAL A 71 -0.82 -19.92 -12.48
CA VAL A 71 -1.48 -20.28 -11.21
C VAL A 71 -2.65 -21.22 -11.50
N VAL A 72 -2.78 -22.26 -10.69
CA VAL A 72 -3.83 -23.27 -10.78
C VAL A 72 -4.70 -23.25 -9.54
N LEU A 73 -5.93 -23.75 -9.64
CA LEU A 73 -6.85 -23.78 -8.49
C LEU A 73 -6.41 -24.80 -7.44
N LYS A 74 -5.92 -25.96 -7.89
CA LYS A 74 -5.52 -27.09 -7.04
C LYS A 74 -4.05 -27.41 -7.26
N TYR A 75 -3.36 -27.71 -6.17
CA TYR A 75 -1.97 -28.10 -6.14
C TYR A 75 -1.86 -29.51 -5.55
N GLU A 76 -0.89 -30.30 -5.98
CA GLU A 76 -0.63 -31.65 -5.44
C GLU A 76 -0.02 -31.57 -4.03
N ASP A 77 0.93 -30.65 -3.87
CA ASP A 77 1.62 -30.38 -2.62
C ASP A 77 2.13 -28.93 -2.56
N ALA A 78 2.69 -28.58 -1.42
CA ALA A 78 3.27 -27.26 -1.20
C ALA A 78 4.57 -27.00 -1.99
N TYR A 79 5.24 -28.04 -2.52
CA TYR A 79 6.38 -27.87 -3.40
C TYR A 79 5.94 -27.43 -4.81
N GLN A 80 4.89 -28.04 -5.35
CA GLN A 80 4.28 -27.59 -6.60
C GLN A 80 3.77 -26.16 -6.46
N TYR A 81 3.11 -25.84 -5.35
CA TYR A 81 2.69 -24.47 -5.03
C TYR A 81 3.87 -23.49 -5.08
N GLN A 82 4.98 -23.82 -4.42
CA GLN A 82 6.20 -23.01 -4.44
C GLN A 82 6.79 -22.89 -5.86
N ASN A 83 6.84 -23.97 -6.62
CA ASN A 83 7.39 -23.98 -7.98
C ASN A 83 6.59 -23.11 -8.96
N VAL A 84 5.29 -22.95 -8.73
CA VAL A 84 4.44 -22.06 -9.53
C VAL A 84 4.61 -20.60 -9.11
N PHE A 85 4.53 -20.28 -7.82
CA PHE A 85 4.56 -18.88 -7.37
C PHE A 85 5.96 -18.27 -7.29
N ALA A 86 7.02 -19.05 -7.02
CA ALA A 86 8.37 -18.51 -6.86
C ALA A 86 8.91 -17.81 -8.12
N PRO A 87 8.74 -18.34 -9.35
CA PRO A 87 9.09 -17.62 -10.57
C PRO A 87 8.29 -16.33 -10.75
N LEU A 88 6.99 -16.32 -10.42
CA LEU A 88 6.14 -15.12 -10.56
C LEU A 88 6.58 -13.99 -9.62
N ILE A 89 6.92 -14.32 -8.38
CA ILE A 89 7.45 -13.36 -7.42
C ILE A 89 8.80 -12.83 -7.88
N LYS A 90 9.64 -13.69 -8.47
CA LYS A 90 10.93 -13.27 -9.02
C LYS A 90 10.75 -12.29 -10.20
N LEU A 91 9.83 -12.58 -11.11
CA LEU A 91 9.49 -11.69 -12.22
C LEU A 91 9.00 -10.32 -11.73
N GLU A 92 8.15 -10.29 -10.70
CA GLU A 92 7.71 -9.04 -10.10
C GLU A 92 8.85 -8.30 -9.39
N ALA A 93 9.70 -9.01 -8.63
CA ALA A 93 10.83 -8.44 -7.92
C ALA A 93 11.87 -7.83 -8.87
N ASP A 94 12.21 -8.54 -9.94
CA ASP A 94 13.16 -8.08 -10.95
C ASP A 94 12.61 -6.86 -11.70
N TYR A 95 11.31 -6.86 -12.01
CA TYR A 95 10.64 -5.71 -12.63
C TYR A 95 10.58 -4.49 -11.71
N ASP A 96 10.17 -4.66 -10.45
CA ASP A 96 10.13 -3.60 -9.44
C ASP A 96 11.53 -3.01 -9.20
N LYS A 97 12.56 -3.86 -9.11
CA LYS A 97 13.95 -3.44 -8.99
C LYS A 97 14.37 -2.57 -10.17
N MET A 98 14.16 -3.04 -11.39
CA MET A 98 14.50 -2.31 -12.59
C MET A 98 13.78 -0.95 -12.67
N MET A 99 12.48 -0.92 -12.35
CA MET A 99 11.68 0.32 -12.33
C MET A 99 12.13 1.31 -11.25
N LYS A 100 12.63 0.82 -10.11
CA LYS A 100 13.19 1.67 -9.05
C LYS A 100 14.57 2.21 -9.44
N GLU A 101 15.43 1.35 -9.98
CA GLU A 101 16.79 1.75 -10.39
C GLU A 101 16.77 2.73 -11.58
N SER A 102 15.78 2.64 -12.47
CA SER A 102 15.59 3.59 -13.58
C SER A 102 15.15 4.99 -13.14
N GLN A 103 14.77 5.19 -11.88
CA GLN A 103 14.36 6.50 -11.32
C GLN A 103 15.54 7.34 -10.85
N SER A 104 16.78 6.88 -11.03
CA SER A 104 17.98 7.61 -10.63
C SER A 104 18.06 8.97 -11.31
N LYS A 105 18.45 10.01 -10.55
CA LYS A 105 18.52 11.39 -11.03
C LYS A 105 19.92 11.94 -10.85
N ASP A 106 20.46 12.52 -11.92
CA ASP A 106 21.77 13.15 -11.93
C ASP A 106 21.68 14.68 -11.77
N ASN A 107 22.82 15.31 -11.50
CA ASN A 107 22.98 16.76 -11.39
C ASN A 107 22.06 17.44 -10.37
N VAL A 108 21.79 16.75 -9.27
CA VAL A 108 21.03 17.26 -8.13
C VAL A 108 21.87 18.28 -7.36
N THR A 109 21.23 19.39 -6.99
CA THR A 109 21.80 20.38 -6.09
C THR A 109 21.42 20.06 -4.65
N VAL A 110 22.41 19.99 -3.78
CA VAL A 110 22.27 19.61 -2.37
C VAL A 110 22.58 20.79 -1.47
N ARG A 111 21.72 21.01 -0.48
CA ARG A 111 21.94 21.91 0.65
C ARG A 111 22.14 21.08 1.92
N TRP A 112 23.26 21.31 2.61
CA TRP A 112 23.61 20.58 3.82
C TRP A 112 23.06 21.25 5.09
N ASP A 113 22.71 20.43 6.07
CA ASP A 113 22.31 20.87 7.40
C ASP A 113 22.70 19.82 8.47
N ILE A 114 22.50 20.18 9.74
CA ILE A 114 22.66 19.27 10.89
C ILE A 114 21.33 19.23 11.63
N GLY A 115 20.74 18.04 11.75
CA GLY A 115 19.54 17.81 12.51
C GLY A 115 19.75 18.03 14.02
N LEU A 116 18.67 18.19 14.78
CA LEU A 116 18.73 18.33 16.25
C LEU A 116 19.40 17.11 16.94
N ASN A 117 19.33 15.94 16.29
CA ASN A 117 20.02 14.71 16.68
C ASN A 117 21.50 14.64 16.24
N LYS A 118 22.07 15.77 15.80
CA LYS A 118 23.46 15.93 15.31
C LYS A 118 23.82 15.14 14.06
N LYS A 119 22.85 14.53 13.37
CA LYS A 119 23.08 13.85 12.10
C LYS A 119 23.08 14.82 10.92
N ARG A 120 23.84 14.48 9.88
CA ARG A 120 23.86 15.24 8.62
C ARG A 120 22.56 15.03 7.85
N VAL A 121 21.99 16.14 7.39
CA VAL A 121 20.79 16.14 6.55
C VAL A 121 21.14 16.80 5.21
N ALA A 122 20.87 16.08 4.13
CA ALA A 122 20.93 16.59 2.76
C ALA A 122 19.52 17.03 2.36
N TYR A 123 19.42 18.26 1.86
CA TYR A 123 18.19 18.79 1.31
C TYR A 123 18.35 19.00 -0.19
N PHE A 124 17.40 18.51 -0.97
CA PHE A 124 17.42 18.65 -2.42
C PHE A 124 16.00 18.63 -2.99
N VAL A 125 15.83 19.13 -4.19
CA VAL A 125 14.54 19.20 -4.88
C VAL A 125 14.66 18.39 -6.17
N PHE A 126 13.68 17.54 -6.45
CA PHE A 126 13.53 16.96 -7.79
C PHE A 126 12.91 18.00 -8.72
N PRO A 127 13.36 18.14 -9.97
CA PRO A 127 12.76 19.08 -10.92
C PRO A 127 11.23 18.90 -10.99
N LYS A 128 10.48 20.01 -11.03
CA LYS A 128 8.99 20.02 -10.99
C LYS A 128 8.31 19.24 -12.12
N GLU A 129 9.05 18.90 -13.17
CA GLU A 129 8.59 18.06 -14.28
C GLU A 129 8.46 16.58 -13.85
N ASP A 130 9.03 16.18 -12.71
CA ASP A 130 9.09 14.80 -12.22
C ASP A 130 8.10 14.50 -11.05
N ASN A 131 6.93 15.15 -11.06
CA ASN A 131 5.97 15.15 -9.93
C ASN A 131 5.29 13.79 -9.61
N GLU A 132 5.79 12.68 -10.18
CA GLU A 132 5.29 11.32 -9.95
C GLU A 132 6.14 10.49 -8.98
N LEU A 133 7.31 10.99 -8.55
CA LEU A 133 8.13 10.30 -7.56
C LEU A 133 7.44 10.35 -6.19
N ARG A 134 6.70 9.28 -5.86
CA ARG A 134 6.06 9.11 -4.55
C ARG A 134 7.07 8.70 -3.49
N LEU A 135 7.90 9.67 -3.10
CA LEU A 135 8.74 9.54 -1.91
C LEU A 135 7.87 9.65 -0.67
N VAL A 136 8.09 8.75 0.28
CA VAL A 136 7.47 8.83 1.60
C VAL A 136 8.55 8.89 2.68
N PRO A 137 8.26 9.54 3.82
CA PRO A 137 9.13 9.43 4.98
C PRO A 137 9.40 7.94 5.31
N GLY A 138 10.69 7.60 5.43
CA GLY A 138 11.19 6.25 5.63
C GLY A 138 11.83 5.60 4.39
N ASP A 139 11.64 6.16 3.19
CA ASP A 139 12.30 5.67 1.98
C ASP A 139 13.82 5.82 2.06
N GLU A 140 14.53 4.89 1.44
CA GLU A 140 15.99 4.91 1.39
C GLU A 140 16.48 5.41 0.04
N LEU A 141 17.32 6.44 0.10
CA LEU A 141 17.98 7.00 -1.06
C LEU A 141 19.49 6.90 -0.88
N ARG A 142 20.18 6.69 -2.00
CA ARG A 142 21.63 6.78 -2.08
C ARG A 142 21.98 8.11 -2.73
N LEU A 143 22.68 8.95 -1.99
CA LEU A 143 23.27 10.17 -2.52
C LEU A 143 24.71 9.86 -2.95
N ARG A 144 25.06 10.12 -4.21
CA ARG A 144 26.37 9.88 -4.79
C ARG A 144 26.98 11.19 -5.32
N TYR A 145 28.28 11.33 -5.15
CA TYR A 145 29.11 12.29 -5.86
C TYR A 145 30.07 11.50 -6.75
N PRO A 146 29.98 11.63 -8.08
CA PRO A 146 30.79 10.83 -9.01
C PRO A 146 32.28 11.19 -8.99
N GLY A 147 32.66 12.27 -8.28
CA GLY A 147 34.03 12.76 -8.23
C GLY A 147 34.35 13.77 -9.34
N ASP A 148 35.35 14.60 -9.11
CA ASP A 148 35.93 15.50 -10.11
C ASP A 148 37.46 15.52 -9.99
N SER A 149 38.14 16.41 -10.72
CA SER A 149 39.61 16.54 -10.68
C SER A 149 40.19 16.96 -9.31
N SER A 150 39.35 17.54 -8.44
CA SER A 150 39.70 18.10 -7.12
C SER A 150 39.13 17.32 -5.94
N HIS A 151 38.07 16.53 -6.13
CA HIS A 151 37.34 15.84 -5.07
C HIS A 151 37.13 14.36 -5.41
N PRO A 152 37.39 13.44 -4.47
CA PRO A 152 37.19 12.02 -4.69
C PRO A 152 35.71 11.67 -4.85
N THR A 153 35.46 10.47 -5.39
CA THR A 153 34.11 9.91 -5.41
C THR A 153 33.59 9.72 -3.99
N TRP A 154 32.30 9.96 -3.77
CA TRP A 154 31.66 9.81 -2.48
C TRP A 154 30.26 9.22 -2.62
N GLN A 155 29.81 8.45 -1.64
CA GLN A 155 28.41 8.02 -1.56
C GLN A 155 27.99 7.77 -0.12
N SER A 156 26.71 8.02 0.16
CA SER A 156 26.09 7.65 1.43
C SER A 156 24.62 7.30 1.24
N VAL A 157 24.13 6.39 2.08
CA VAL A 157 22.70 6.04 2.13
C VAL A 157 22.06 6.83 3.26
N GLY A 158 20.89 7.39 2.99
CA GLY A 158 20.07 8.08 3.97
C GLY A 158 18.62 7.62 3.93
N HIS A 159 17.86 8.13 4.90
CA HIS A 159 16.42 7.93 4.99
C HIS A 159 15.69 9.26 4.81
N VAL A 160 14.63 9.26 4.02
CA VAL A 160 13.76 10.43 3.86
C VAL A 160 13.07 10.67 5.20
N ILE A 161 13.31 11.82 5.83
CA ILE A 161 12.68 12.17 7.12
C ILE A 161 11.40 12.99 6.93
N LYS A 162 11.36 13.84 5.89
CA LYS A 162 10.21 14.64 5.52
C LYS A 162 10.32 15.14 4.09
N LEU A 163 9.18 15.44 3.50
CA LEU A 163 9.07 16.31 2.34
C LEU A 163 8.62 17.68 2.86
N THR A 164 9.33 18.76 2.52
CA THR A 164 8.94 20.10 2.97
C THR A 164 7.74 20.61 2.16
N ALA A 165 7.10 21.69 2.62
CA ALA A 165 6.01 22.35 1.91
C ALA A 165 6.41 22.92 0.53
N GLN A 166 7.70 22.93 0.21
CA GLN A 166 8.28 23.36 -1.07
C GLN A 166 8.78 22.17 -1.91
N GLU A 167 8.38 20.93 -1.56
CA GLU A 167 8.81 19.69 -2.23
C GLU A 167 10.32 19.41 -2.10
N GLU A 168 10.99 20.05 -1.13
CA GLU A 168 12.38 19.73 -0.77
C GLU A 168 12.40 18.41 0.01
N VAL A 169 13.16 17.44 -0.49
CA VAL A 169 13.41 16.16 0.15
C VAL A 169 14.47 16.37 1.22
N ALA A 170 14.12 16.07 2.47
CA ALA A 170 15.08 16.04 3.57
C ALA A 170 15.55 14.60 3.78
N LEU A 171 16.81 14.33 3.46
CA LEU A 171 17.45 13.02 3.57
C LEU A 171 18.43 13.02 4.75
N GLU A 172 18.10 12.31 5.83
CA GLU A 172 19.01 12.11 6.95
C GLU A 172 20.01 11.00 6.60
N LEU A 173 21.31 11.31 6.58
CA LEU A 173 22.34 10.33 6.24
C LEU A 173 22.60 9.38 7.41
N ARG A 174 22.82 8.09 7.09
CA ARG A 174 23.20 7.10 8.12
C ARG A 174 24.57 7.36 8.73
N ALA A 175 25.52 7.80 7.90
CA ALA A 175 26.87 8.13 8.32
C ALA A 175 27.12 9.63 8.12
N SER A 176 27.59 10.30 9.18
CA SER A 176 27.90 11.73 9.16
C SER A 176 29.38 12.03 8.88
N GLN A 177 30.24 11.00 8.87
CA GLN A 177 31.67 11.15 8.58
C GLN A 177 31.94 11.16 7.07
N GLY A 178 32.88 12.02 6.63
CA GLY A 178 33.31 12.10 5.24
C GLY A 178 32.29 12.71 4.28
N VAL A 179 31.25 13.37 4.78
CA VAL A 179 30.25 14.06 3.96
C VAL A 179 30.88 15.32 3.32
N PRO A 180 30.82 15.49 1.99
CA PRO A 180 31.44 16.63 1.29
C PRO A 180 30.56 17.88 1.40
N THR A 181 30.54 18.48 2.60
CA THR A 181 29.66 19.63 2.93
C THR A 181 30.02 20.92 2.19
N GLU A 182 31.21 20.99 1.62
CA GLU A 182 31.72 22.06 0.78
C GLU A 182 31.17 22.02 -0.66
N LEU A 183 30.62 20.88 -1.08
CA LEU A 183 30.06 20.67 -2.41
C LEU A 183 28.53 20.72 -2.38
N ASN A 184 27.94 21.48 -3.31
CA ASN A 184 26.49 21.66 -3.38
C ASN A 184 25.88 21.23 -4.72
N VAL A 185 26.68 20.88 -5.73
CA VAL A 185 26.20 20.56 -7.09
C VAL A 185 26.88 19.30 -7.62
N GLY A 186 26.31 18.70 -8.67
CA GLY A 186 26.90 17.51 -9.32
C GLY A 186 26.65 16.20 -8.56
N PHE A 187 25.64 16.16 -7.68
CA PHE A 187 25.24 14.93 -7.00
C PHE A 187 24.26 14.13 -7.87
N SER A 188 24.24 12.81 -7.65
CA SER A 188 23.22 11.91 -8.16
C SER A 188 22.46 11.28 -7.00
N VAL A 189 21.16 11.05 -7.18
CA VAL A 189 20.29 10.40 -6.21
C VAL A 189 19.75 9.12 -6.83
N ASP A 190 20.08 7.98 -6.23
CA ASP A 190 19.51 6.69 -6.62
C ASP A 190 18.47 6.23 -5.60
N PHE A 191 17.42 5.58 -6.09
CA PHE A 191 16.43 4.93 -5.24
C PHE A 191 16.96 3.56 -4.81
N VAL A 192 17.06 3.34 -3.50
CA VAL A 192 17.54 2.05 -2.98
C VAL A 192 16.40 1.05 -2.99
N TRP A 193 16.40 0.15 -3.96
CA TRP A 193 15.49 -0.98 -3.98
C TRP A 193 15.76 -1.94 -2.81
N LYS A 194 14.69 -2.49 -2.22
CA LYS A 194 14.76 -3.46 -1.13
C LYS A 194 13.98 -4.70 -1.49
N SER A 195 14.65 -5.85 -1.48
CA SER A 195 14.05 -7.16 -1.71
C SER A 195 13.17 -7.67 -0.57
N THR A 196 13.10 -6.97 0.57
CA THR A 196 12.58 -7.53 1.83
C THR A 196 11.16 -8.09 1.74
N SER A 197 10.25 -7.47 0.99
CA SER A 197 8.89 -8.01 0.77
C SER A 197 8.93 -9.33 0.01
N PHE A 198 9.64 -9.35 -1.12
CA PHE A 198 9.83 -10.52 -1.97
C PHE A 198 10.54 -11.66 -1.24
N ASP A 199 11.60 -11.37 -0.49
CA ASP A 199 12.34 -12.34 0.30
C ASP A 199 11.45 -13.00 1.36
N ARG A 200 10.56 -12.23 2.00
CA ARG A 200 9.61 -12.75 2.99
C ARG A 200 8.54 -13.62 2.35
N MET A 201 8.04 -13.27 1.17
CA MET A 201 7.11 -14.12 0.41
C MET A 201 7.77 -15.44 0.00
N GLN A 202 8.99 -15.39 -0.55
CA GLN A 202 9.77 -16.59 -0.88
C GLN A 202 10.05 -17.46 0.37
N GLY A 203 10.43 -16.83 1.48
CA GLY A 203 10.64 -17.49 2.76
C GLY A 203 9.38 -18.16 3.31
N ALA A 204 8.22 -17.52 3.15
CA ALA A 204 6.94 -18.08 3.57
C ALA A 204 6.58 -19.32 2.74
N MET A 205 6.72 -19.29 1.41
CA MET A 205 6.47 -20.46 0.57
C MET A 205 7.43 -21.62 0.89
N LYS A 206 8.71 -21.33 1.12
CA LYS A 206 9.67 -22.35 1.57
C LYS A 206 9.25 -22.96 2.90
N THR A 207 8.77 -22.14 3.84
CA THR A 207 8.29 -22.61 5.15
C THR A 207 7.04 -23.47 5.00
N PHE A 208 6.10 -23.08 4.13
CA PHE A 208 4.89 -23.84 3.82
C PHE A 208 5.20 -25.20 3.19
N ALA A 209 6.25 -25.29 2.36
CA ALA A 209 6.68 -26.53 1.73
C ALA A 209 7.44 -27.47 2.69
N VAL A 210 8.24 -26.93 3.62
CA VAL A 210 9.22 -27.72 4.39
C VAL A 210 8.82 -27.93 5.86
N ASP A 211 8.13 -26.97 6.49
CA ASP A 211 7.72 -27.06 7.90
C ASP A 211 6.25 -27.50 7.99
N GLU A 212 6.02 -28.80 8.24
CA GLU A 212 4.68 -29.37 8.43
C GLU A 212 3.93 -28.77 9.63
N THR A 213 4.63 -28.10 10.55
CA THR A 213 4.02 -27.41 11.71
C THR A 213 3.63 -25.96 11.43
N SER A 214 3.96 -25.44 10.24
CA SER A 214 3.72 -24.06 9.84
C SER A 214 2.23 -23.74 9.69
N VAL A 215 1.41 -24.72 9.32
CA VAL A 215 -0.05 -24.62 9.24
C VAL A 215 -0.69 -25.92 9.74
N SER A 216 -1.92 -25.88 10.23
CA SER A 216 -2.66 -27.12 10.52
C SER A 216 -2.95 -27.92 9.24
N GLY A 217 -2.99 -29.26 9.32
CA GLY A 217 -3.28 -30.11 8.16
C GLY A 217 -4.61 -29.78 7.45
N TYR A 218 -5.64 -29.38 8.19
CA TYR A 218 -6.91 -28.92 7.59
C TYR A 218 -6.71 -27.68 6.71
N ILE A 219 -5.95 -26.70 7.20
CA ILE A 219 -5.65 -25.46 6.47
C ILE A 219 -4.70 -25.76 5.30
N TYR A 220 -3.70 -26.62 5.48
CA TYR A 220 -2.79 -27.07 4.42
C TYR A 220 -3.58 -27.59 3.21
N HIS A 221 -4.45 -28.58 3.42
CA HIS A 221 -5.26 -29.16 2.36
C HIS A 221 -6.27 -28.17 1.76
N HIS A 222 -6.87 -27.29 2.58
CA HIS A 222 -7.74 -26.22 2.07
C HIS A 222 -6.99 -25.24 1.17
N LEU A 223 -5.78 -24.81 1.55
CA LEU A 223 -4.97 -23.89 0.76
C LEU A 223 -4.55 -24.52 -0.57
N LEU A 224 -4.23 -25.81 -0.60
CA LEU A 224 -3.90 -26.52 -1.84
C LEU A 224 -5.13 -26.88 -2.70
N GLY A 225 -6.36 -26.60 -2.25
CA GLY A 225 -7.58 -26.91 -3.00
C GLY A 225 -7.96 -28.39 -3.01
N HIS A 226 -7.45 -29.17 -2.05
CA HIS A 226 -7.84 -30.57 -1.86
C HIS A 226 -9.27 -30.64 -1.32
N GLU A 227 -9.90 -31.80 -1.48
CA GLU A 227 -11.17 -32.10 -0.81
C GLU A 227 -10.91 -32.46 0.65
N VAL A 228 -11.63 -31.81 1.56
CA VAL A 228 -11.42 -31.95 3.00
C VAL A 228 -12.77 -31.95 3.69
N GLU A 229 -12.99 -32.93 4.56
CA GLU A 229 -14.23 -33.01 5.34
C GLU A 229 -14.37 -31.81 6.25
N HIS A 230 -15.57 -31.23 6.29
CA HIS A 230 -15.84 -30.01 7.05
C HIS A 230 -15.54 -30.19 8.55
N GLN A 231 -14.57 -29.43 9.07
CA GLN A 231 -14.24 -29.44 10.50
C GLN A 231 -14.95 -28.31 11.24
N ILE A 232 -15.43 -28.63 12.45
CA ILE A 232 -16.02 -27.67 13.38
C ILE A 232 -15.06 -27.48 14.56
N ILE A 233 -14.69 -26.23 14.84
CA ILE A 233 -13.97 -25.88 16.05
C ILE A 233 -14.94 -25.99 17.22
N ARG A 234 -14.63 -26.87 18.17
CA ARG A 234 -15.39 -26.98 19.43
C ARG A 234 -14.93 -25.89 20.39
N ASN A 235 -15.76 -24.87 20.56
CA ASN A 235 -15.56 -23.81 21.54
C ASN A 235 -16.89 -23.39 22.18
N THR A 236 -16.81 -22.83 23.38
CA THR A 236 -17.96 -22.23 24.04
C THR A 236 -18.25 -20.89 23.37
N LEU A 237 -19.38 -20.81 22.65
CA LEU A 237 -19.79 -19.56 22.03
C LEU A 237 -20.16 -18.51 23.11
N PRO A 238 -19.86 -17.22 22.87
CA PRO A 238 -20.24 -16.16 23.79
C PRO A 238 -21.76 -15.98 23.79
N ARG A 239 -22.31 -15.53 24.94
CA ARG A 239 -23.75 -15.21 25.05
C ARG A 239 -24.15 -13.98 24.22
N ARG A 240 -23.22 -13.05 24.03
CA ARG A 240 -23.36 -11.85 23.20
C ARG A 240 -22.19 -11.77 22.23
N PHE A 241 -22.49 -11.54 20.96
CA PHE A 241 -21.48 -11.48 19.90
C PHE A 241 -20.90 -10.08 19.68
N GLY A 242 -21.50 -9.03 20.24
CA GLY A 242 -20.87 -7.71 20.31
C GLY A 242 -19.62 -7.71 21.19
N ALA A 243 -18.75 -6.71 20.99
CA ALA A 243 -17.59 -6.46 21.84
C ALA A 243 -17.74 -5.10 22.55
N PRO A 244 -17.20 -4.95 23.77
CA PRO A 244 -17.17 -3.65 24.46
C PRO A 244 -16.52 -2.57 23.60
N GLY A 245 -16.96 -1.32 23.72
CA GLY A 245 -16.36 -0.18 23.02
C GLY A 245 -16.54 -0.17 21.49
N LEU A 246 -17.30 -1.11 20.93
CA LEU A 246 -17.69 -1.13 19.51
C LEU A 246 -19.19 -0.86 19.34
N PRO A 247 -19.62 -0.40 18.15
CA PRO A 247 -21.03 -0.32 17.79
C PRO A 247 -21.74 -1.69 17.90
N GLU A 248 -23.06 -1.65 18.12
CA GLU A 248 -23.87 -2.87 18.14
C GLU A 248 -23.87 -3.54 16.75
N LEU A 249 -23.76 -4.86 16.74
CA LEU A 249 -23.70 -5.64 15.52
C LEU A 249 -25.10 -5.97 15.00
N ASN A 250 -25.32 -5.81 13.70
CA ASN A 250 -26.55 -6.27 13.06
C ASN A 250 -26.56 -7.80 12.88
N ALA A 251 -27.69 -8.36 12.43
CA ALA A 251 -27.87 -9.79 12.27
C ALA A 251 -26.82 -10.45 11.35
N SER A 252 -26.48 -9.83 10.20
CA SER A 252 -25.49 -10.38 9.27
C SER A 252 -24.08 -10.41 9.88
N GLN A 253 -23.72 -9.39 10.66
CA GLN A 253 -22.44 -9.32 11.37
C GLN A 253 -22.40 -10.34 12.52
N VAL A 254 -23.47 -10.49 13.29
CA VAL A 254 -23.58 -11.51 14.35
C VAL A 254 -23.44 -12.92 13.78
N LEU A 255 -24.09 -13.21 12.65
CA LEU A 255 -23.97 -14.50 11.96
C LEU A 255 -22.54 -14.74 11.48
N ALA A 256 -21.87 -13.72 10.94
CA ALA A 256 -20.47 -13.80 10.54
C ALA A 256 -19.57 -14.14 11.75
N VAL A 257 -19.68 -13.39 12.86
CA VAL A 257 -18.91 -13.66 14.10
C VAL A 257 -19.16 -15.08 14.58
N LYS A 258 -20.44 -15.49 14.70
CA LYS A 258 -20.81 -16.83 15.16
C LYS A 258 -20.19 -17.93 14.30
N SER A 259 -20.32 -17.83 12.97
CA SER A 259 -19.80 -18.87 12.09
C SER A 259 -18.28 -18.91 12.09
N VAL A 260 -17.61 -17.76 12.13
CA VAL A 260 -16.15 -17.68 12.09
C VAL A 260 -15.54 -18.38 13.30
N LEU A 261 -16.12 -18.17 14.49
CA LEU A 261 -15.63 -18.80 15.71
C LEU A 261 -15.68 -20.34 15.66
N GLN A 262 -16.50 -20.93 14.79
CA GLN A 262 -16.70 -22.37 14.71
C GLN A 262 -15.97 -23.04 13.52
N LYS A 263 -15.26 -22.28 12.68
CA LYS A 263 -14.62 -22.82 11.47
C LYS A 263 -13.11 -22.54 11.45
N PRO A 264 -12.28 -23.50 11.01
CA PRO A 264 -10.84 -23.27 10.85
C PRO A 264 -10.47 -22.32 9.71
N VAL A 265 -11.28 -22.27 8.65
CA VAL A 265 -11.10 -21.35 7.52
C VAL A 265 -12.42 -20.62 7.32
N SER A 266 -12.40 -19.29 7.33
CA SER A 266 -13.56 -18.45 7.06
C SER A 266 -13.21 -17.31 6.13
N LEU A 267 -14.10 -17.03 5.17
CA LEU A 267 -14.05 -15.86 4.33
C LEU A 267 -15.20 -14.92 4.73
N ILE A 268 -14.93 -13.63 4.89
CA ILE A 268 -15.96 -12.60 5.08
C ILE A 268 -15.88 -11.65 3.91
N GLN A 269 -16.95 -11.57 3.13
CA GLN A 269 -17.11 -10.54 2.11
C GLN A 269 -17.81 -9.34 2.74
N GLY A 270 -17.18 -8.17 2.71
CA GLY A 270 -17.82 -6.96 3.19
C GLY A 270 -17.88 -5.86 2.13
N PRO A 271 -19.04 -5.68 1.49
CA PRO A 271 -19.30 -4.56 0.61
C PRO A 271 -19.01 -3.19 1.27
N PRO A 272 -18.83 -2.11 0.50
CA PRO A 272 -18.55 -0.78 1.02
C PRO A 272 -19.55 -0.34 2.09
N GLY A 273 -19.03 0.14 3.23
CA GLY A 273 -19.86 0.67 4.32
C GLY A 273 -20.54 -0.37 5.21
N THR A 274 -20.31 -1.68 5.02
CA THR A 274 -21.00 -2.73 5.78
C THR A 274 -20.45 -3.02 7.19
N GLY A 275 -19.45 -2.25 7.63
CA GLY A 275 -18.83 -2.42 8.94
C GLY A 275 -17.85 -3.59 9.01
N LYS A 276 -17.11 -3.89 7.91
CA LYS A 276 -16.01 -4.87 7.87
C LYS A 276 -15.11 -4.79 9.10
N THR A 277 -14.44 -3.64 9.28
CA THR A 277 -13.46 -3.43 10.34
C THR A 277 -14.08 -3.56 11.74
N VAL A 278 -15.36 -3.18 11.93
CA VAL A 278 -16.08 -3.37 13.20
C VAL A 278 -16.32 -4.86 13.47
N THR A 279 -16.73 -5.60 12.44
CA THR A 279 -16.94 -7.05 12.51
C THR A 279 -15.62 -7.78 12.77
N SER A 280 -14.54 -7.40 12.06
CA SER A 280 -13.19 -7.93 12.27
C SER A 280 -12.73 -7.70 13.71
N ALA A 281 -12.88 -6.48 14.25
CA ALA A 281 -12.50 -6.19 15.64
C ALA A 281 -13.32 -7.01 16.66
N ALA A 282 -14.62 -7.22 16.43
CA ALA A 282 -15.44 -8.09 17.27
C ALA A 282 -15.01 -9.56 17.20
N ILE A 283 -14.63 -10.06 16.02
CA ILE A 283 -14.07 -11.41 15.85
C ILE A 283 -12.76 -11.54 16.64
N VAL A 284 -11.82 -10.61 16.46
CA VAL A 284 -10.54 -10.59 17.18
C VAL A 284 -10.76 -10.56 18.69
N TYR A 285 -11.71 -9.77 19.17
CA TYR A 285 -12.08 -9.73 20.59
C TYR A 285 -12.45 -11.12 21.11
N HIS A 286 -13.38 -11.82 20.45
CA HIS A 286 -13.80 -13.15 20.88
C HIS A 286 -12.72 -14.21 20.71
N MET A 287 -11.89 -14.12 19.67
CA MET A 287 -10.72 -15.00 19.48
C MET A 287 -9.74 -14.85 20.65
N ALA A 288 -9.34 -13.62 21.00
CA ALA A 288 -8.44 -13.35 22.11
C ALA A 288 -9.01 -13.84 23.46
N LYS A 289 -10.32 -13.68 23.68
CA LYS A 289 -10.99 -14.17 24.91
C LYS A 289 -11.10 -15.69 25.01
N GLN A 290 -10.81 -16.45 23.96
CA GLN A 290 -10.70 -17.92 24.06
C GLN A 290 -9.42 -18.37 24.77
N GLY A 291 -8.44 -17.48 24.99
CA GLY A 291 -7.21 -17.80 25.71
C GLY A 291 -6.30 -18.79 24.98
N GLN A 292 -6.31 -18.79 23.64
CA GLN A 292 -5.53 -19.71 22.80
C GLN A 292 -4.14 -19.15 22.39
N GLY A 293 -3.63 -18.19 23.16
CA GLY A 293 -2.44 -17.39 22.80
C GLY A 293 -2.81 -16.07 22.14
N GLN A 294 -1.79 -15.37 21.61
CA GLN A 294 -1.99 -14.09 20.94
C GLN A 294 -2.70 -14.27 19.60
N VAL A 295 -3.59 -13.33 19.27
CA VAL A 295 -4.20 -13.24 17.93
C VAL A 295 -3.29 -12.39 17.04
N LEU A 296 -2.94 -12.90 15.86
CA LEU A 296 -2.26 -12.12 14.84
C LEU A 296 -3.28 -11.46 13.92
N VAL A 297 -3.16 -10.15 13.73
CA VAL A 297 -4.01 -9.36 12.86
C VAL A 297 -3.16 -8.70 11.79
N CYS A 298 -3.48 -8.96 10.53
CA CYS A 298 -2.75 -8.47 9.38
C CYS A 298 -3.64 -7.74 8.39
N ALA A 299 -3.04 -6.87 7.58
CA ALA A 299 -3.60 -6.33 6.34
C ALA A 299 -2.44 -5.95 5.39
N PRO A 300 -2.67 -5.84 4.07
CA PRO A 300 -1.59 -5.46 3.13
C PRO A 300 -1.12 -4.00 3.32
N SER A 301 -2.03 -3.08 3.69
CA SER A 301 -1.70 -1.66 3.83
C SER A 301 -1.59 -1.21 5.30
N ASN A 302 -0.67 -0.28 5.58
CA ASN A 302 -0.51 0.24 6.95
C ASN A 302 -1.76 0.95 7.46
N VAL A 303 -2.47 1.68 6.59
CA VAL A 303 -3.71 2.40 6.95
C VAL A 303 -4.79 1.41 7.41
N ALA A 304 -4.95 0.28 6.71
CA ALA A 304 -5.91 -0.76 7.11
C ALA A 304 -5.53 -1.37 8.47
N VAL A 305 -4.25 -1.65 8.70
CA VAL A 305 -3.79 -2.16 10.01
C VAL A 305 -4.03 -1.15 11.12
N ASP A 306 -3.76 0.14 10.89
CA ASP A 306 -3.92 1.20 11.89
C ASP A 306 -5.40 1.38 12.27
N GLN A 307 -6.31 1.40 11.28
CA GLN A 307 -7.76 1.47 11.51
C GLN A 307 -8.28 0.27 12.31
N LEU A 308 -7.75 -0.92 12.02
CA LEU A 308 -8.16 -2.14 12.73
C LEU A 308 -7.57 -2.19 14.15
N ALA A 309 -6.30 -1.79 14.32
CA ALA A 309 -5.65 -1.72 15.63
C ALA A 309 -6.37 -0.73 16.57
N GLU A 310 -6.80 0.42 16.05
CA GLU A 310 -7.60 1.41 16.81
C GLU A 310 -8.91 0.80 17.33
N LYS A 311 -9.68 0.12 16.45
CA LYS A 311 -10.94 -0.53 16.86
C LYS A 311 -10.74 -1.69 17.81
N ILE A 312 -9.67 -2.47 17.66
CA ILE A 312 -9.38 -3.57 18.59
C ILE A 312 -9.00 -2.99 19.96
N SER A 313 -8.20 -1.93 19.99
CA SER A 313 -7.80 -1.25 21.23
C SER A 313 -9.00 -0.72 22.01
N SER A 314 -10.03 -0.19 21.32
CA SER A 314 -11.25 0.30 21.97
C SER A 314 -12.05 -0.78 22.71
N THR A 315 -11.78 -2.06 22.44
CA THR A 315 -12.38 -3.19 23.19
C THR A 315 -11.75 -3.46 24.55
N GLY A 316 -10.66 -2.77 24.88
CA GLY A 316 -9.89 -2.96 26.11
C GLY A 316 -8.89 -4.12 26.05
N LEU A 317 -8.62 -4.68 24.87
CA LEU A 317 -7.54 -5.65 24.67
C LEU A 317 -6.17 -4.97 24.65
N LYS A 318 -5.13 -5.68 25.08
CA LYS A 318 -3.73 -5.24 24.97
C LYS A 318 -3.24 -5.42 23.54
N VAL A 319 -3.23 -4.32 22.78
CA VAL A 319 -2.83 -4.32 21.36
C VAL A 319 -1.38 -3.83 21.22
N VAL A 320 -0.61 -4.53 20.40
CA VAL A 320 0.72 -4.09 19.95
C VAL A 320 0.74 -3.94 18.43
N ARG A 321 1.00 -2.72 17.95
CA ARG A 321 1.19 -2.44 16.52
C ARG A 321 2.67 -2.56 16.14
N LEU A 322 3.02 -3.59 15.38
CA LEU A 322 4.38 -3.81 14.90
C LEU A 322 4.59 -3.17 13.52
N CYS A 323 5.43 -2.14 13.46
CA CYS A 323 5.80 -1.44 12.23
C CYS A 323 7.22 -1.82 11.78
N ALA A 324 7.49 -1.69 10.47
CA ALA A 324 8.85 -1.77 9.96
C ALA A 324 9.72 -0.65 10.56
N LYS A 325 11.01 -0.92 10.79
CA LYS A 325 11.94 0.06 11.39
C LYS A 325 12.02 1.37 10.62
N SER A 326 11.96 1.33 9.29
CA SER A 326 11.93 2.53 8.44
C SER A 326 10.69 3.41 8.66
N ARG A 327 9.64 2.89 9.32
CA ARG A 327 8.39 3.61 9.61
C ARG A 327 8.27 4.05 11.06
N GLU A 328 9.27 3.81 11.93
CA GLU A 328 9.22 4.24 13.34
C GLU A 328 9.18 5.78 13.49
N ALA A 329 9.59 6.53 12.48
CA ALA A 329 9.52 8.00 12.47
C ALA A 329 8.21 8.55 11.82
N VAL A 330 7.35 7.69 11.29
CA VAL A 330 6.12 8.11 10.61
C VAL A 330 4.99 8.22 11.62
N SER A 331 4.38 9.41 11.70
CA SER A 331 3.23 9.65 12.56
C SER A 331 2.04 8.76 12.17
N SER A 332 1.32 8.23 13.16
CA SER A 332 0.15 7.38 12.99
C SER A 332 -0.88 7.70 14.07
N PRO A 333 -2.20 7.62 13.77
CA PRO A 333 -3.25 7.78 14.79
C PRO A 333 -3.12 6.80 15.96
N VAL A 334 -2.47 5.65 15.71
CA VAL A 334 -2.23 4.59 16.70
C VAL A 334 -0.77 4.54 17.17
N GLU A 335 -0.04 5.65 17.12
CA GLU A 335 1.37 5.73 17.54
C GLU A 335 1.58 5.15 18.95
N HIS A 336 0.67 5.46 19.89
CA HIS A 336 0.69 4.96 21.27
C HIS A 336 0.59 3.42 21.37
N LEU A 337 0.06 2.74 20.36
CA LEU A 337 -0.02 1.27 20.29
C LEU A 337 1.24 0.66 19.67
N THR A 338 2.13 1.45 19.07
CA THR A 338 3.27 0.90 18.35
C THR A 338 4.31 0.32 19.29
N LEU A 339 4.95 -0.78 18.88
CA LEU A 339 5.94 -1.47 19.72
C LEU A 339 7.08 -0.55 20.17
N HIS A 340 7.59 0.30 19.25
CA HIS A 340 8.69 1.20 19.55
C HIS A 340 8.28 2.31 20.52
N TYR A 341 7.05 2.83 20.40
CA TYR A 341 6.49 3.77 21.37
C TYR A 341 6.34 3.11 22.75
N GLN A 342 5.75 1.92 22.82
CA GLN A 342 5.57 1.21 24.08
C GLN A 342 6.90 0.91 24.78
N VAL A 343 7.93 0.49 24.03
CA VAL A 343 9.30 0.30 24.59
C VAL A 343 9.85 1.60 25.18
N ARG A 344 9.64 2.74 24.50
CA ARG A 344 10.14 4.05 24.94
C ARG A 344 9.38 4.59 26.15
N HIS A 345 8.14 4.18 26.38
CA HIS A 345 7.29 4.69 27.46
C HIS A 345 7.03 3.65 28.55
N LEU A 346 7.73 2.51 28.53
CA LEU A 346 7.63 1.50 29.58
C LEU A 346 8.36 1.98 30.83
N ASP A 347 7.63 2.59 31.78
CA ASP A 347 8.20 3.10 33.02
C ASP A 347 8.21 2.01 34.11
N THR A 348 9.34 1.31 34.22
CA THR A 348 9.60 0.34 35.30
C THR A 348 11.03 0.52 35.80
N SER A 349 11.22 0.35 37.12
CA SER A 349 12.52 0.55 37.79
C SER A 349 13.65 -0.31 37.18
N GLU A 350 13.30 -1.51 36.70
CA GLU A 350 14.23 -2.46 36.07
C GLU A 350 14.70 -2.02 34.67
N LYS A 351 13.96 -1.13 34.00
CA LYS A 351 14.26 -0.66 32.64
C LYS A 351 14.95 0.71 32.60
N SER A 352 15.28 1.27 33.77
CA SER A 352 16.03 2.52 33.92
C SER A 352 17.32 2.54 33.09
N GLU A 353 18.01 1.40 32.96
CA GLU A 353 19.22 1.31 32.15
C GLU A 353 18.95 1.44 30.63
N LEU A 354 17.88 0.83 30.12
CA LEU A 354 17.49 0.98 28.72
C LEU A 354 17.16 2.45 28.41
N HIS A 355 16.43 3.12 29.32
CA HIS A 355 16.10 4.53 29.19
C HIS A 355 17.34 5.43 29.20
N LYS A 356 18.30 5.19 30.10
CA LYS A 356 19.57 5.92 30.13
C LYS A 356 20.33 5.77 28.82
N LEU A 357 20.43 4.55 28.29
CA LEU A 357 21.10 4.28 27.02
C LEU A 357 20.34 4.91 25.83
N GLN A 358 19.00 4.90 25.85
CA GLN A 358 18.19 5.58 24.84
C GLN A 358 18.41 7.10 24.89
N GLN A 359 18.39 7.69 26.08
CA GLN A 359 18.62 9.12 26.26
C GLN A 359 20.03 9.53 25.81
N LEU A 360 21.06 8.78 26.20
CA LEU A 360 22.43 8.99 25.72
C LEU A 360 22.51 8.92 24.19
N LYS A 361 21.81 7.96 23.58
CA LYS A 361 21.74 7.83 22.13
C LYS A 361 21.02 9.00 21.47
N ASP A 362 19.95 9.50 22.07
CA ASP A 362 19.19 10.65 21.58
C ASP A 362 20.02 11.94 21.67
N GLU A 363 20.85 12.10 22.72
CA GLU A 363 21.70 13.28 22.96
C GLU A 363 23.01 13.29 22.15
N GLN A 364 23.62 12.12 21.96
CA GLN A 364 24.92 11.95 21.30
C GLN A 364 24.80 11.50 19.84
N GLY A 365 23.63 11.01 19.41
CA GLY A 365 23.37 10.45 18.07
C GLY A 365 23.87 9.02 17.89
N GLU A 366 24.96 8.65 18.56
CA GLU A 366 25.57 7.32 18.55
C GLU A 366 25.91 6.85 19.97
N LEU A 367 26.13 5.54 20.13
CA LEU A 367 26.58 4.93 21.38
C LEU A 367 27.96 4.27 21.16
N SER A 368 28.72 4.12 22.24
CA SER A 368 29.94 3.29 22.22
C SER A 368 29.61 1.87 21.75
N SER A 369 30.58 1.12 21.21
CA SER A 369 30.33 -0.23 20.70
C SER A 369 29.79 -1.18 21.78
N SER A 370 30.25 -1.05 23.03
CA SER A 370 29.74 -1.79 24.19
C SER A 370 28.32 -1.38 24.55
N ASP A 371 28.03 -0.07 24.59
CA ASP A 371 26.72 0.46 24.94
C ASP A 371 25.69 0.15 23.88
N GLU A 372 26.04 0.23 22.59
CA GLU A 372 25.18 -0.12 21.47
C GLU A 372 24.81 -1.61 21.51
N LYS A 373 25.76 -2.49 21.86
CA LYS A 373 25.50 -3.93 22.05
C LYS A 373 24.54 -4.16 23.22
N LYS A 374 24.77 -3.48 24.35
CA LYS A 374 23.93 -3.57 25.55
C LYS A 374 22.52 -3.04 25.30
N TYR A 375 22.42 -1.85 24.70
CA TYR A 375 21.17 -1.22 24.27
C TYR A 375 20.36 -2.14 23.36
N LYS A 376 21.00 -2.73 22.33
CA LYS A 376 20.32 -3.68 21.42
C LYS A 376 19.80 -4.91 22.16
N ALA A 377 20.55 -5.45 23.11
CA ALA A 377 20.12 -6.61 23.89
C ALA A 377 18.91 -6.27 24.79
N LEU A 378 18.99 -5.17 25.54
CA LEU A 378 17.91 -4.70 26.41
C LEU A 378 16.65 -4.31 25.63
N LYS A 379 16.81 -3.62 24.49
CA LYS A 379 15.71 -3.29 23.59
C LYS A 379 15.01 -4.55 23.09
N ARG A 380 15.76 -5.54 22.58
CA ARG A 380 15.21 -6.82 22.10
C ARG A 380 14.48 -7.60 23.21
N ALA A 381 15.03 -7.62 24.42
CA ALA A 381 14.39 -8.28 25.56
C ALA A 381 13.04 -7.62 25.90
N THR A 382 13.01 -6.29 25.91
CA THR A 382 11.81 -5.51 26.21
C THR A 382 10.77 -5.60 25.09
N GLU A 383 11.20 -5.55 23.82
CA GLU A 383 10.34 -5.80 22.67
C GLU A 383 9.65 -7.17 22.77
N ARG A 384 10.42 -8.22 23.13
CA ARG A 384 9.90 -9.58 23.30
C ARG A 384 8.89 -9.68 24.43
N GLU A 385 9.18 -9.06 25.57
CA GLU A 385 8.29 -9.03 26.74
C GLU A 385 6.94 -8.39 26.40
N ILE A 386 6.96 -7.21 25.75
CA ILE A 386 5.75 -6.51 25.33
C ILE A 386 4.94 -7.38 24.36
N LEU A 387 5.58 -7.94 23.33
CA LEU A 387 4.93 -8.82 22.36
C LEU A 387 4.33 -10.08 23.01
N GLN A 388 5.02 -10.68 23.98
CA GLN A 388 4.52 -11.86 24.72
C GLN A 388 3.31 -11.52 25.60
N SER A 389 3.27 -10.32 26.16
CA SER A 389 2.19 -9.85 27.05
C SER A 389 0.93 -9.35 26.32
N ALA A 390 1.00 -9.17 24.99
CA ALA A 390 -0.09 -8.68 24.18
C ALA A 390 -1.23 -9.71 24.05
N ASP A 391 -2.47 -9.23 23.97
CA ASP A 391 -3.60 -10.07 23.54
C ASP A 391 -3.61 -10.19 22.01
N VAL A 392 -3.24 -9.09 21.33
CA VAL A 392 -3.30 -8.97 19.87
C VAL A 392 -2.06 -8.27 19.33
N ILE A 393 -1.46 -8.85 18.29
CA ILE A 393 -0.37 -8.23 17.53
C ILE A 393 -0.90 -7.82 16.15
N CYS A 394 -0.83 -6.54 15.85
CA CYS A 394 -1.24 -5.97 14.56
C CYS A 394 -0.01 -5.62 13.72
N CYS A 395 0.10 -6.14 12.50
CA CYS A 395 1.18 -5.81 11.57
C CYS A 395 0.71 -5.86 10.11
N THR A 396 1.53 -5.44 9.14
CA THR A 396 1.18 -5.72 7.73
C THR A 396 1.42 -7.20 7.42
N CYS A 397 0.83 -7.75 6.35
CA CYS A 397 1.08 -9.13 5.92
C CYS A 397 2.59 -9.41 5.76
N VAL A 398 3.29 -8.55 5.01
CA VAL A 398 4.76 -8.58 4.93
C VAL A 398 5.41 -8.40 6.32
N GLY A 399 4.86 -7.51 7.15
CA GLY A 399 5.32 -7.22 8.50
C GLY A 399 5.31 -8.44 9.43
N ALA A 400 4.46 -9.44 9.19
CA ALA A 400 4.43 -10.69 9.96
C ALA A 400 5.73 -11.49 9.86
N GLY A 401 6.48 -11.33 8.75
CA GLY A 401 7.83 -11.90 8.57
C GLY A 401 8.96 -11.12 9.27
N ASP A 402 8.65 -10.20 10.18
CA ASP A 402 9.67 -9.44 10.92
C ASP A 402 10.44 -10.36 11.89
N PRO A 403 11.79 -10.27 11.96
CA PRO A 403 12.59 -11.09 12.87
C PRO A 403 12.22 -10.97 14.35
N ARG A 404 11.56 -9.88 14.78
CA ARG A 404 11.05 -9.75 16.16
C ARG A 404 9.93 -10.74 16.48
N LEU A 405 9.22 -11.22 15.46
CA LEU A 405 8.22 -12.28 15.57
C LEU A 405 8.82 -13.67 15.35
N SER A 406 10.14 -13.79 15.15
CA SER A 406 10.79 -15.10 15.10
C SER A 406 10.54 -15.87 16.40
N ASN A 407 10.12 -17.12 16.28
CA ASN A 407 9.70 -18.02 17.36
C ASN A 407 8.31 -17.76 17.99
N PHE A 408 7.55 -16.78 17.49
CA PHE A 408 6.13 -16.72 17.80
C PHE A 408 5.37 -17.76 16.97
N ARG A 409 4.30 -18.29 17.55
CA ARG A 409 3.33 -19.14 16.86
C ARG A 409 1.94 -18.57 17.08
N PHE A 410 1.21 -18.31 16.00
CA PHE A 410 -0.10 -17.68 16.02
C PHE A 410 -1.15 -18.69 15.60
N ARG A 411 -1.83 -19.27 16.58
CA ARG A 411 -2.91 -20.24 16.32
C ARG A 411 -4.08 -19.60 15.57
N GLN A 412 -4.32 -18.32 15.82
CA GLN A 412 -5.45 -17.54 15.31
C GLN A 412 -4.92 -16.35 14.52
N VAL A 413 -5.29 -16.28 13.24
CA VAL A 413 -4.88 -15.23 12.31
C VAL A 413 -6.12 -14.62 11.66
N LEU A 414 -6.23 -13.29 11.67
CA LEU A 414 -7.18 -12.54 10.86
C LEU A 414 -6.43 -11.64 9.88
N ILE A 415 -6.79 -11.71 8.59
CA ILE A 415 -6.23 -10.84 7.54
C ILE A 415 -7.38 -9.99 6.99
N ASP A 416 -7.35 -8.67 7.26
CA ASP A 416 -8.29 -7.70 6.70
C ASP A 416 -7.78 -7.14 5.36
N GLU A 417 -8.70 -6.71 4.50
CA GLU A 417 -8.43 -6.33 3.11
C GLU A 417 -7.58 -7.39 2.35
N SER A 418 -7.81 -8.68 2.62
CA SER A 418 -7.00 -9.78 2.05
C SER A 418 -7.12 -9.90 0.53
N THR A 419 -8.14 -9.29 -0.08
CA THR A 419 -8.30 -9.22 -1.55
C THR A 419 -7.32 -8.26 -2.21
N GLN A 420 -6.73 -7.32 -1.45
CA GLN A 420 -5.69 -6.42 -1.96
C GLN A 420 -4.27 -7.00 -1.85
N ALA A 421 -4.11 -8.17 -1.22
CA ALA A 421 -2.82 -8.83 -1.03
C ALA A 421 -2.64 -9.96 -2.05
N THR A 422 -1.42 -10.11 -2.57
CA THR A 422 -1.10 -11.30 -3.35
C THR A 422 -1.20 -12.54 -2.47
N GLU A 423 -1.43 -13.69 -3.09
CA GLU A 423 -1.51 -14.94 -2.36
C GLU A 423 -0.21 -15.28 -1.58
N PRO A 424 1.01 -15.14 -2.16
CA PRO A 424 2.26 -15.31 -1.40
C PRO A 424 2.44 -14.31 -0.26
N GLU A 425 1.90 -13.10 -0.39
CA GLU A 425 1.89 -12.11 0.70
C GLU A 425 0.97 -12.53 1.85
N CYS A 426 -0.24 -13.03 1.54
CA CYS A 426 -1.15 -13.58 2.54
C CYS A 426 -0.58 -14.80 3.25
N LEU A 427 0.29 -15.58 2.59
CA LEU A 427 0.90 -16.77 3.18
C LEU A 427 1.86 -16.46 4.32
N ILE A 428 2.51 -15.28 4.32
CA ILE A 428 3.51 -14.87 5.33
C ILE A 428 2.98 -15.01 6.77
N PRO A 429 1.83 -14.42 7.16
CA PRO A 429 1.28 -14.62 8.50
C PRO A 429 0.73 -16.03 8.75
N LEU A 430 0.32 -16.77 7.72
CA LEU A 430 -0.30 -18.09 7.88
C LEU A 430 0.70 -19.16 8.29
N VAL A 431 1.92 -19.12 7.74
CA VAL A 431 2.99 -20.11 8.05
C VAL A 431 3.56 -19.98 9.47
N LEU A 432 3.01 -19.08 10.29
CA LEU A 432 3.39 -18.90 11.69
C LEU A 432 2.61 -19.83 12.64
N GLY A 433 2.15 -20.99 12.18
CA GLY A 433 1.51 -22.02 13.00
C GLY A 433 -0.02 -21.92 13.08
N VAL A 434 -0.67 -21.39 12.04
CA VAL A 434 -2.11 -21.12 12.05
C VAL A 434 -2.94 -22.40 12.16
N LYS A 435 -4.00 -22.35 12.98
CA LYS A 435 -5.03 -23.40 13.10
C LYS A 435 -6.45 -22.85 12.90
N GLN A 436 -6.61 -21.54 12.91
CA GLN A 436 -7.83 -20.83 12.55
C GLN A 436 -7.47 -19.55 11.80
N VAL A 437 -7.96 -19.40 10.58
CA VAL A 437 -7.76 -18.25 9.71
C VAL A 437 -9.08 -17.60 9.31
N VAL A 438 -9.11 -16.27 9.37
CA VAL A 438 -10.21 -15.44 8.88
C VAL A 438 -9.67 -14.49 7.83
N LEU A 439 -10.12 -14.64 6.58
CA LEU A 439 -9.80 -13.72 5.51
C LEU A 439 -10.99 -12.79 5.30
N VAL A 440 -10.77 -11.49 5.44
CA VAL A 440 -11.79 -10.46 5.30
C VAL A 440 -11.41 -9.59 4.11
N GLY A 441 -12.34 -9.37 3.20
CA GLY A 441 -12.08 -8.60 2.00
C GLY A 441 -13.33 -8.39 1.17
N ASP A 442 -13.13 -7.95 -0.07
CA ASP A 442 -14.20 -7.83 -1.05
C ASP A 442 -13.63 -7.97 -2.46
N HIS A 443 -13.92 -9.10 -3.11
CA HIS A 443 -13.41 -9.41 -4.46
C HIS A 443 -14.09 -8.58 -5.55
N CYS A 444 -15.09 -7.77 -5.20
CA CYS A 444 -15.67 -6.76 -6.08
C CYS A 444 -14.96 -5.38 -5.95
N GLN A 445 -13.93 -5.27 -5.11
CA GLN A 445 -13.10 -4.07 -4.95
C GLN A 445 -11.70 -4.27 -5.56
N LEU A 446 -10.75 -3.39 -5.22
CA LEU A 446 -9.39 -3.44 -5.75
C LEU A 446 -8.69 -4.75 -5.36
N GLY A 447 -8.04 -5.36 -6.36
CA GLY A 447 -7.14 -6.49 -6.19
C GLY A 447 -5.71 -6.04 -5.85
N PRO A 448 -4.75 -6.98 -5.84
CA PRO A 448 -3.33 -6.67 -5.68
C PRO A 448 -2.79 -5.89 -6.89
N VAL A 449 -1.93 -4.92 -6.63
CA VAL A 449 -1.24 -4.17 -7.69
C VAL A 449 0.01 -4.95 -8.12
N ILE A 450 0.01 -5.46 -9.36
CA ILE A 450 1.13 -6.19 -9.96
C ILE A 450 1.71 -5.36 -11.11
N MET A 451 2.97 -5.00 -11.02
CA MET A 451 3.64 -4.15 -12.02
C MET A 451 4.07 -4.96 -13.25
N CYS A 452 4.55 -6.18 -13.03
CA CYS A 452 4.96 -7.09 -14.08
C CYS A 452 3.73 -7.73 -14.75
N LYS A 453 3.38 -7.25 -15.95
CA LYS A 453 2.25 -7.77 -16.74
C LYS A 453 2.35 -9.27 -17.02
N LYS A 454 3.56 -9.83 -17.17
CA LYS A 454 3.76 -11.28 -17.34
C LYS A 454 3.32 -12.04 -16.08
N ALA A 455 3.79 -11.63 -14.91
CA ALA A 455 3.40 -12.22 -13.63
C ALA A 455 1.89 -12.07 -13.35
N ALA A 456 1.32 -10.91 -13.67
CA ALA A 456 -0.12 -10.64 -13.53
C ALA A 456 -0.96 -11.59 -14.39
N ARG A 457 -0.63 -11.74 -15.69
CA ARG A 457 -1.33 -12.64 -16.63
C ARG A 457 -1.21 -14.11 -16.22
N ALA A 458 -0.09 -14.50 -15.62
CA ALA A 458 0.12 -15.85 -15.10
C ALA A 458 -0.62 -16.12 -13.79
N GLY A 459 -1.32 -15.13 -13.22
CA GLY A 459 -2.24 -15.31 -12.09
C GLY A 459 -1.78 -14.73 -10.76
N LEU A 460 -0.63 -14.02 -10.71
CA LEU A 460 -0.17 -13.38 -9.46
C LEU A 460 -1.14 -12.30 -8.95
N ALA A 461 -1.97 -11.75 -9.85
CA ALA A 461 -3.01 -10.77 -9.52
C ALA A 461 -4.26 -11.38 -8.85
N GLN A 462 -4.38 -12.71 -8.80
CA GLN A 462 -5.46 -13.38 -8.08
C GLN A 462 -5.09 -13.47 -6.59
N SER A 463 -5.93 -12.91 -5.72
CA SER A 463 -5.75 -13.03 -4.28
C SER A 463 -6.10 -14.43 -3.76
N LEU A 464 -5.54 -14.82 -2.62
CA LEU A 464 -5.89 -16.07 -1.93
C LEU A 464 -7.40 -16.14 -1.63
N PHE A 465 -8.01 -15.00 -1.28
CA PHE A 465 -9.45 -14.91 -1.03
C PHE A 465 -10.25 -15.32 -2.28
N GLU A 466 -9.92 -14.76 -3.44
CA GLU A 466 -10.60 -15.05 -4.70
C GLU A 466 -10.44 -16.52 -5.11
N ARG A 467 -9.22 -17.06 -5.04
CA ARG A 467 -8.98 -18.47 -5.37
C ARG A 467 -9.80 -19.42 -4.49
N LEU A 468 -9.89 -19.14 -3.18
CA LEU A 468 -10.71 -19.93 -2.26
C LEU A 468 -12.22 -19.82 -2.56
N VAL A 469 -12.70 -18.64 -2.99
CA VAL A 469 -14.10 -18.49 -3.46
C VAL A 469 -14.35 -19.37 -4.68
N ILE A 470 -13.43 -19.37 -5.66
CA ILE A 470 -13.54 -20.20 -6.88
C ILE A 470 -13.50 -21.69 -6.54
N LEU A 471 -12.70 -22.08 -5.55
CA LEU A 471 -12.66 -23.45 -5.00
C LEU A 471 -13.93 -23.85 -4.22
N GLY A 472 -14.91 -22.95 -4.09
CA GLY A 472 -16.20 -23.24 -3.49
C GLY A 472 -16.33 -22.86 -2.01
N VAL A 473 -15.32 -22.19 -1.43
CA VAL A 473 -15.43 -21.65 -0.07
C VAL A 473 -16.38 -20.44 -0.08
N LYS A 474 -17.59 -20.62 0.43
CA LYS A 474 -18.61 -19.57 0.42
C LYS A 474 -18.29 -18.47 1.43
N PRO A 475 -18.12 -17.21 1.02
CA PRO A 475 -17.89 -16.11 1.93
C PRO A 475 -19.16 -15.69 2.67
N PHE A 476 -19.00 -15.31 3.94
CA PHE A 476 -20.06 -14.66 4.71
C PHE A 476 -20.17 -13.21 4.28
N ARG A 477 -21.22 -12.87 3.53
CA ARG A 477 -21.45 -11.50 3.06
C ARG A 477 -22.12 -10.65 4.14
N LEU A 478 -21.53 -9.51 4.49
CA LEU A 478 -22.17 -8.48 5.31
C LEU A 478 -23.19 -7.71 4.45
N GLN A 479 -24.41 -7.50 4.96
CA GLN A 479 -25.55 -7.14 4.10
C GLN A 479 -26.05 -5.69 4.23
N VAL A 480 -25.69 -4.97 5.29
CA VAL A 480 -26.26 -3.65 5.59
C VAL A 480 -25.17 -2.58 5.54
N GLN A 481 -25.29 -1.61 4.64
CA GLN A 481 -24.34 -0.49 4.48
C GLN A 481 -24.76 0.72 5.31
N TYR A 482 -23.79 1.34 5.98
CA TYR A 482 -24.00 2.49 6.87
C TYR A 482 -23.24 3.74 6.41
N ARG A 483 -22.69 3.77 5.20
CA ARG A 483 -21.81 4.85 4.73
C ARG A 483 -22.56 5.86 3.87
N MET A 484 -23.20 5.39 2.82
CA MET A 484 -23.67 6.20 1.69
C MET A 484 -25.14 6.56 1.83
N HIS A 485 -25.54 7.69 1.24
CA HIS A 485 -26.95 7.99 0.98
C HIS A 485 -27.58 6.87 0.12
N PRO A 486 -28.84 6.45 0.35
CA PRO A 486 -29.46 5.33 -0.38
C PRO A 486 -29.34 5.39 -1.92
N CYS A 487 -29.46 6.58 -2.53
CA CYS A 487 -29.32 6.72 -3.99
C CYS A 487 -27.89 6.46 -4.50
N LEU A 488 -26.86 6.70 -3.69
CA LEU A 488 -25.46 6.46 -4.06
C LEU A 488 -25.13 4.96 -4.03
N SER A 489 -25.75 4.22 -3.10
CA SER A 489 -25.55 2.77 -2.97
C SER A 489 -26.32 1.94 -3.99
N GLU A 490 -27.32 2.52 -4.66
CA GLU A 490 -28.20 1.79 -5.59
C GLU A 490 -27.41 1.17 -6.76
N PHE A 491 -26.59 1.96 -7.46
CA PHE A 491 -25.77 1.45 -8.56
C PHE A 491 -24.75 0.39 -8.11
N PRO A 492 -23.89 0.64 -7.09
CA PRO A 492 -22.97 -0.39 -6.62
C PRO A 492 -23.66 -1.68 -6.16
N SER A 493 -24.79 -1.57 -5.46
CA SER A 493 -25.59 -2.73 -5.02
C SER A 493 -26.04 -3.58 -6.20
N ASN A 494 -26.67 -2.97 -7.20
CA ASN A 494 -27.25 -3.68 -8.34
C ASN A 494 -26.17 -4.27 -9.26
N CYS A 495 -25.07 -3.55 -9.50
CA CYS A 495 -24.04 -3.96 -10.46
C CYS A 495 -23.04 -4.97 -9.89
N PHE A 496 -22.71 -4.91 -8.59
CA PHE A 496 -21.64 -5.72 -8.01
C PHE A 496 -22.10 -6.69 -6.92
N TYR A 497 -23.32 -6.52 -6.39
CA TYR A 497 -23.82 -7.31 -5.25
C TYR A 497 -25.25 -7.81 -5.47
N GLU A 498 -25.64 -7.99 -6.74
CA GLU A 498 -26.93 -8.57 -7.15
C GLU A 498 -28.17 -7.86 -6.53
N GLY A 499 -28.06 -6.59 -6.19
CA GLY A 499 -29.12 -5.81 -5.53
C GLY A 499 -29.38 -6.21 -4.07
N THR A 500 -28.49 -7.00 -3.45
CA THR A 500 -28.69 -7.55 -2.10
C THR A 500 -28.23 -6.62 -0.96
N LEU A 501 -27.55 -5.51 -1.27
CA LEU A 501 -27.05 -4.58 -0.26
C LEU A 501 -28.19 -3.71 0.28
N GLN A 502 -28.41 -3.78 1.60
CA GLN A 502 -29.44 -3.02 2.31
C GLN A 502 -28.89 -1.73 2.89
N ASN A 503 -29.75 -0.72 3.06
CA ASN A 503 -29.39 0.55 3.66
C ASN A 503 -29.69 0.55 5.16
N GLY A 504 -28.64 0.66 5.98
CA GLY A 504 -28.75 0.86 7.43
C GLY A 504 -28.85 2.32 7.83
N VAL A 505 -28.93 3.23 6.85
CA VAL A 505 -29.07 4.67 7.00
C VAL A 505 -30.15 5.18 6.06
N THR A 506 -30.88 6.18 6.49
CA THR A 506 -31.98 6.81 5.76
C THR A 506 -31.51 7.97 4.90
N VAL A 507 -32.38 8.43 4.01
CA VAL A 507 -32.18 9.68 3.24
C VAL A 507 -31.91 10.85 4.18
N ASN A 508 -32.71 11.02 5.23
CA ASN A 508 -32.61 12.13 6.17
C ASN A 508 -31.29 12.13 6.96
N GLU A 509 -30.80 10.94 7.36
CA GLU A 509 -29.50 10.81 8.05
C GLU A 509 -28.29 11.09 7.14
N ARG A 510 -28.50 11.22 5.84
CA ARG A 510 -27.46 11.55 4.84
C ARG A 510 -27.74 12.85 4.11
N GLN A 511 -28.66 13.66 4.62
CA GLN A 511 -28.84 15.05 4.21
C GLN A 511 -28.02 15.96 5.13
N SER A 512 -27.22 16.85 4.53
CA SER A 512 -26.44 17.82 5.29
C SER A 512 -27.28 19.07 5.58
N SER A 513 -27.61 19.30 6.84
CA SER A 513 -28.28 20.54 7.27
C SER A 513 -27.34 21.74 7.10
N GLY A 514 -27.78 22.77 6.40
CA GLY A 514 -27.02 24.02 6.23
C GLY A 514 -25.98 24.02 5.10
N ILE A 515 -25.96 22.98 4.25
CA ILE A 515 -25.14 22.95 3.03
C ILE A 515 -26.02 23.22 1.82
N ASP A 516 -25.93 24.44 1.29
CA ASP A 516 -26.68 24.86 0.10
C ASP A 516 -25.84 24.63 -1.17
N PHE A 517 -25.80 23.37 -1.62
CA PHE A 517 -25.17 23.00 -2.88
C PHE A 517 -26.23 22.78 -3.97
N PRO A 518 -26.08 23.37 -5.17
CA PRO A 518 -27.09 23.34 -6.23
C PRO A 518 -27.10 21.98 -6.96
N TRP A 519 -27.61 20.94 -6.30
CA TRP A 519 -27.78 19.62 -6.92
C TRP A 519 -28.74 19.69 -8.11
N PRO A 520 -28.41 19.11 -9.28
CA PRO A 520 -29.29 19.14 -10.46
C PRO A 520 -30.66 18.51 -10.20
N VAL A 521 -30.71 17.46 -9.38
CA VAL A 521 -31.95 16.86 -8.90
C VAL A 521 -32.00 17.03 -7.38
N PRO A 522 -32.97 17.78 -6.83
CA PRO A 522 -33.13 17.94 -5.40
C PRO A 522 -33.18 16.59 -4.67
N ASN A 523 -32.53 16.49 -3.51
CA ASN A 523 -32.44 15.28 -2.68
C ASN A 523 -31.73 14.07 -3.33
N ARG A 524 -31.04 14.25 -4.45
CA ARG A 524 -30.12 13.26 -5.02
C ARG A 524 -28.71 13.83 -5.05
N PRO A 525 -27.87 13.58 -4.02
CA PRO A 525 -26.53 14.15 -3.90
C PRO A 525 -25.51 13.48 -4.84
N MET A 526 -25.81 13.44 -6.15
CA MET A 526 -24.93 12.95 -7.21
C MET A 526 -25.35 13.49 -8.57
N PHE A 527 -24.36 13.64 -9.46
CA PHE A 527 -24.57 13.93 -10.87
C PHE A 527 -23.32 13.52 -11.65
N PHE A 528 -23.48 13.32 -12.96
CA PHE A 528 -22.36 13.16 -13.87
C PHE A 528 -22.14 14.48 -14.61
N TYR A 529 -20.98 15.10 -14.40
CA TYR A 529 -20.66 16.38 -15.03
C TYR A 529 -19.88 16.14 -16.33
N VAL A 530 -20.59 16.07 -17.44
CA VAL A 530 -20.01 15.76 -18.76
C VAL A 530 -18.98 16.82 -19.15
N GLN A 531 -17.79 16.37 -19.55
CA GLN A 531 -16.71 17.20 -20.08
C GLN A 531 -16.16 16.59 -21.37
N MET A 532 -15.74 17.44 -22.29
CA MET A 532 -15.21 17.05 -23.62
C MET A 532 -13.76 17.53 -23.81
N GLY A 533 -13.00 17.66 -22.72
CA GLY A 533 -11.59 18.02 -22.78
C GLY A 533 -10.73 16.85 -23.26
N GLN A 534 -9.65 17.14 -23.99
CA GLN A 534 -8.70 16.13 -24.43
C GLN A 534 -7.78 15.65 -23.29
N GLU A 535 -7.40 14.38 -23.36
CA GLU A 535 -6.37 13.80 -22.49
C GLU A 535 -4.97 14.15 -22.99
N GLU A 536 -4.04 14.35 -22.06
CA GLU A 536 -2.64 14.64 -22.33
C GLU A 536 -1.75 13.63 -21.61
N ILE A 537 -0.63 13.26 -22.21
CA ILE A 537 0.42 12.52 -21.52
C ILE A 537 1.09 13.46 -20.51
N SER A 538 1.15 13.02 -19.27
CA SER A 538 1.83 13.76 -18.19
C SER A 538 3.34 13.82 -18.40
N ALA A 539 4.03 14.63 -17.60
CA ALA A 539 5.47 14.84 -17.73
C ALA A 539 6.33 13.58 -17.51
N SER A 540 5.78 12.52 -16.90
CA SER A 540 6.48 11.23 -16.76
C SER A 540 6.52 10.37 -18.01
N GLY A 541 5.67 10.68 -19.01
CA GLY A 541 5.46 9.82 -20.17
C GLY A 541 4.62 8.56 -19.91
N THR A 542 4.23 8.26 -18.66
CA THR A 542 3.53 7.00 -18.30
C THR A 542 2.16 7.19 -17.67
N SER A 543 1.81 8.41 -17.25
CA SER A 543 0.47 8.76 -16.75
C SER A 543 -0.25 9.77 -17.64
N TYR A 544 -1.53 9.99 -17.38
CA TYR A 544 -2.39 10.89 -18.15
C TYR A 544 -2.95 12.02 -17.27
N LEU A 545 -3.29 13.16 -17.88
CA LEU A 545 -4.00 14.26 -17.26
C LEU A 545 -5.03 14.88 -18.21
N ASN A 546 -6.01 15.59 -17.66
CA ASN A 546 -7.00 16.36 -18.40
C ASN A 546 -7.20 17.72 -17.74
N ARG A 547 -6.77 18.78 -18.43
CA ARG A 547 -6.81 20.16 -17.92
C ARG A 547 -8.22 20.69 -17.74
N THR A 548 -9.11 20.34 -18.66
CA THR A 548 -10.52 20.78 -18.64
C THR A 548 -11.22 20.17 -17.44
N GLU A 549 -11.00 18.88 -17.18
CA GLU A 549 -11.53 18.24 -15.97
C GLU A 549 -10.98 18.87 -14.69
N ALA A 550 -9.67 19.08 -14.59
CA ALA A 550 -9.06 19.68 -13.40
C ALA A 550 -9.58 21.10 -13.09
N ALA A 551 -9.80 21.91 -14.13
CA ALA A 551 -10.42 23.22 -13.98
C ALA A 551 -11.85 23.15 -13.43
N ASN A 552 -12.62 22.14 -13.83
CA ASN A 552 -13.97 21.95 -13.32
C ASN A 552 -13.99 21.31 -11.92
N VAL A 553 -13.05 20.42 -11.61
CA VAL A 553 -12.86 19.90 -10.25
C VAL A 553 -12.61 21.05 -9.27
N GLU A 554 -11.73 22.00 -9.61
CA GLU A 554 -11.52 23.19 -8.79
C GLU A 554 -12.82 23.98 -8.56
N LYS A 555 -13.61 24.22 -9.62
CA LYS A 555 -14.89 24.95 -9.50
C LYS A 555 -15.89 24.22 -8.60
N ILE A 556 -16.01 22.91 -8.72
CA ILE A 556 -16.91 22.08 -7.89
C ILE A 556 -16.45 22.13 -6.42
N VAL A 557 -15.15 21.92 -6.17
CA VAL A 557 -14.55 22.00 -4.84
C VAL A 557 -14.79 23.38 -4.21
N THR A 558 -14.51 24.45 -4.95
CA THR A 558 -14.76 25.83 -4.52
C THR A 558 -16.23 26.06 -4.21
N THR A 559 -17.14 25.48 -4.98
CA THR A 559 -18.59 25.58 -4.73
C THR A 559 -18.96 24.88 -3.42
N PHE A 560 -18.47 23.65 -3.17
CA PHE A 560 -18.68 22.97 -1.89
C PHE A 560 -18.15 23.76 -0.69
N LEU A 561 -16.95 24.33 -0.80
CA LEU A 561 -16.37 25.17 0.26
C LEU A 561 -17.23 26.42 0.53
N ARG A 562 -17.74 27.07 -0.52
CA ARG A 562 -18.66 28.23 -0.38
C ARG A 562 -20.01 27.84 0.21
N SER A 563 -20.49 26.63 -0.06
CA SER A 563 -21.70 26.06 0.53
C SER A 563 -21.53 25.61 1.99
N GLY A 564 -20.33 25.74 2.58
CA GLY A 564 -20.08 25.45 3.99
C GLY A 564 -19.48 24.07 4.29
N VAL A 565 -19.12 23.29 3.27
CA VAL A 565 -18.37 22.03 3.46
C VAL A 565 -16.94 22.38 3.88
N VAL A 566 -16.40 21.70 4.90
CA VAL A 566 -15.01 21.90 5.31
C VAL A 566 -14.04 21.04 4.48
N PRO A 567 -12.77 21.46 4.26
CA PRO A 567 -11.81 20.74 3.44
C PRO A 567 -11.67 19.25 3.76
N SER A 568 -11.66 18.88 5.05
CA SER A 568 -11.54 17.50 5.54
C SER A 568 -12.72 16.60 5.20
N GLN A 569 -13.83 17.15 4.72
CA GLN A 569 -15.01 16.42 4.25
C GLN A 569 -15.04 16.25 2.72
N ILE A 570 -14.05 16.79 2.01
CA ILE A 570 -13.93 16.71 0.55
C ILE A 570 -12.76 15.80 0.20
N GLY A 571 -13.02 14.83 -0.67
CA GLY A 571 -11.98 13.99 -1.28
C GLY A 571 -12.13 13.97 -2.79
N VAL A 572 -11.01 14.11 -3.50
CA VAL A 572 -10.93 13.99 -4.96
C VAL A 572 -10.18 12.71 -5.31
N ILE A 573 -10.77 11.87 -6.15
CA ILE A 573 -10.21 10.59 -6.56
C ILE A 573 -10.09 10.57 -8.09
N THR A 574 -8.93 10.16 -8.59
CA THR A 574 -8.64 9.97 -10.02
C THR A 574 -7.88 8.65 -10.23
N PRO A 575 -7.94 7.96 -11.38
CA PRO A 575 -7.13 6.77 -11.62
C PRO A 575 -5.67 7.10 -11.99
N TYR A 576 -5.38 8.33 -12.45
CA TYR A 576 -4.07 8.71 -12.96
C TYR A 576 -3.29 9.60 -11.99
N GLU A 577 -2.04 9.24 -11.71
CA GLU A 577 -1.15 10.05 -10.88
C GLU A 577 -0.84 11.41 -11.51
N GLY A 578 -0.65 11.45 -12.84
CA GLY A 578 -0.47 12.71 -13.57
C GLY A 578 -1.63 13.68 -13.32
N GLN A 579 -2.87 13.17 -13.36
CA GLN A 579 -4.07 13.96 -13.07
C GLN A 579 -4.15 14.40 -11.60
N ARG A 580 -3.79 13.53 -10.64
CA ARG A 580 -3.76 13.88 -9.21
C ARG A 580 -2.78 15.01 -8.95
N ALA A 581 -1.54 14.88 -9.44
CA ALA A 581 -0.52 15.92 -9.32
C ALA A 581 -0.96 17.23 -9.99
N TYR A 582 -1.60 17.15 -11.16
CA TYR A 582 -2.11 18.32 -11.86
C TYR A 582 -3.23 19.03 -11.09
N ILE A 583 -4.22 18.28 -10.57
CA ILE A 583 -5.34 18.84 -9.79
C ILE A 583 -4.82 19.60 -8.55
N VAL A 584 -3.89 19.01 -7.78
CA VAL A 584 -3.31 19.65 -6.59
C VAL A 584 -2.64 20.98 -6.97
N ASN A 585 -1.81 20.96 -8.00
CA ASN A 585 -1.13 22.16 -8.49
C ASN A 585 -2.11 23.21 -9.04
N TYR A 586 -3.13 22.77 -9.77
CA TYR A 586 -4.13 23.65 -10.37
C TYR A 586 -4.94 24.37 -9.29
N MET A 587 -5.46 23.65 -8.29
CA MET A 587 -6.22 24.25 -7.19
C MET A 587 -5.37 25.23 -6.37
N ALA A 588 -4.10 24.92 -6.13
CA ALA A 588 -3.20 25.81 -5.37
C ALA A 588 -2.89 27.13 -6.11
N ARG A 589 -2.83 27.10 -7.45
CA ARG A 589 -2.48 28.28 -8.26
C ARG A 589 -3.67 29.10 -8.72
N ASN A 590 -4.77 28.43 -9.09
CA ASN A 590 -5.93 29.05 -9.73
C ASN A 590 -7.17 29.11 -8.83
N GLY A 591 -7.13 28.50 -7.64
CA GLY A 591 -8.23 28.50 -6.70
C GLY A 591 -8.63 29.91 -6.26
N SER A 592 -9.93 30.19 -6.23
CA SER A 592 -10.45 31.52 -5.85
C SER A 592 -10.44 31.79 -4.35
N LEU A 593 -10.28 30.76 -3.51
CA LEU A 593 -10.23 30.86 -2.05
C LEU A 593 -8.79 30.84 -1.52
N ARG A 594 -8.63 30.92 -0.19
CA ARG A 594 -7.31 30.82 0.45
C ARG A 594 -6.65 29.48 0.11
N GLN A 595 -5.41 29.51 -0.38
CA GLN A 595 -4.64 28.32 -0.78
C GLN A 595 -4.61 27.22 0.29
N GLN A 596 -4.57 27.59 1.57
CA GLN A 596 -4.55 26.64 2.68
C GLN A 596 -5.76 25.70 2.69
N LEU A 597 -6.94 26.19 2.28
CA LEU A 597 -8.15 25.37 2.22
C LEU A 597 -8.02 24.24 1.20
N TYR A 598 -7.42 24.51 0.03
CA TYR A 598 -7.20 23.48 -1.00
C TYR A 598 -6.10 22.48 -0.61
N LYS A 599 -5.09 22.92 0.16
CA LYS A 599 -4.01 22.03 0.65
C LYS A 599 -4.50 20.98 1.65
N GLU A 600 -5.60 21.26 2.36
CA GLU A 600 -6.20 20.33 3.33
C GLU A 600 -7.14 19.31 2.68
N ILE A 601 -7.47 19.47 1.40
CA ILE A 601 -8.32 18.53 0.66
C ILE A 601 -7.49 17.33 0.22
N GLU A 602 -8.03 16.14 0.49
CA GLU A 602 -7.38 14.90 0.08
C GLU A 602 -7.57 14.68 -1.43
N VAL A 603 -6.47 14.64 -2.19
CA VAL A 603 -6.46 14.29 -3.62
C VAL A 603 -5.60 13.05 -3.81
N ASN A 604 -6.25 11.93 -4.13
CA ASN A 604 -5.60 10.63 -4.28
C ASN A 604 -5.78 10.08 -5.70
N HIS A 605 -4.79 9.31 -6.16
CA HIS A 605 -5.00 8.38 -7.25
C HIS A 605 -5.30 6.97 -6.71
N LYS A 606 -6.18 6.23 -7.37
CA LYS A 606 -6.37 4.79 -7.14
C LYS A 606 -5.87 4.03 -8.35
N THR A 607 -4.74 3.33 -8.19
CA THR A 607 -4.30 2.26 -9.09
C THR A 607 -4.80 0.91 -8.62
#